data_AF-A0A7S2YDX6-F1
#
_entry.id   AF-A0A7S2YDX6-F1
#
_cell.length_a   1.000
_cell.length_b   1.000
_cell.length_c   1.000
_cell.angle_alpha   90.00
_cell.angle_beta   90.00
_cell.angle_gamma   90.00
#
_symmetry.space_group_name_H-M   'P 1'
#
loop_
_entity.id
_entity.type
_entity.pdbx_description
1 polymer ?
#
loop_
_entity_poly.entity_id
_entity_poly.type
_entity_poly.pdbx_seq_one_letter_code
_entity_poly.pdbx_strand_id
1 'polypeptide(L)'
;VRVPSRPIQIEDCFLGCVLLRCLLSNSSFNLHNGVKSTMKFTLATVLLLTAQASAFTVGFSPTSTRVSDTSLKAKNVSFKEDSRRALVAGINKVADAVRVTLGPKGRNVVLERNYGAPEIVNDGVTIAREISLRDPEENVGASLIQEVAAKSDSKAGDGTTTSTIMTQALVNNGMRAVTAGINPVGLNRGIRKAARVITDEIRAIAK
;
A
#
# COMPACT_ATOMS: atom_id res chain seq x y z
N VAL A 1 -6.73 -26.68 -2.77
CA VAL A 1 -5.96 -27.45 -1.76
C VAL A 1 -6.33 -26.92 -0.37
N ARG A 2 -6.78 -27.78 0.54
CA ARG A 2 -7.24 -27.40 1.89
C ARG A 2 -6.00 -27.09 2.75
N VAL A 3 -5.72 -25.81 3.01
CA VAL A 3 -4.58 -25.39 3.83
C VAL A 3 -5.01 -25.31 5.30
N PRO A 4 -4.40 -26.07 6.22
CA PRO A 4 -4.63 -25.89 7.65
C PRO A 4 -3.93 -24.60 8.12
N SER A 5 -4.71 -23.63 8.56
CA SER A 5 -4.24 -22.40 9.20
C SER A 5 -3.74 -22.71 10.61
N ARG A 6 -2.42 -22.88 10.78
CA ARG A 6 -1.77 -22.70 12.08
C ARG A 6 -1.54 -21.19 12.28
N PRO A 7 -1.90 -20.60 13.42
CA PRO A 7 -1.53 -19.22 13.72
C PRO A 7 -0.02 -19.14 13.96
N ILE A 8 0.67 -18.43 13.07
CA ILE A 8 2.03 -17.95 13.26
C ILE A 8 1.92 -16.79 14.26
N GLN A 9 2.27 -17.03 15.51
CA GLN A 9 2.46 -16.00 16.53
C GLN A 9 3.92 -15.56 16.47
N ILE A 10 4.18 -14.44 15.78
CA ILE A 10 5.48 -13.76 15.78
C ILE A 10 5.21 -12.25 15.92
N GLU A 11 5.78 -11.69 16.99
CA GLU A 11 5.86 -10.27 17.42
C GLU A 11 4.60 -9.75 18.14
N ASP A 12 4.65 -9.45 19.44
CA ASP A 12 5.50 -8.42 20.07
C ASP A 12 6.26 -8.89 21.33
N CYS A 13 7.60 -8.81 21.32
CA CYS A 13 8.37 -8.76 22.58
C CYS A 13 9.81 -8.24 22.46
N PHE A 14 10.34 -7.95 21.27
CA PHE A 14 11.79 -7.75 21.12
C PHE A 14 12.30 -6.30 21.05
N LEU A 15 11.43 -5.28 21.10
CA LEU A 15 11.89 -3.88 21.02
C LEU A 15 12.11 -3.20 22.39
N GLY A 16 11.61 -3.78 23.49
CA GLY A 16 11.79 -3.24 24.84
C GLY A 16 13.09 -3.65 25.55
N CYS A 17 13.67 -4.81 25.21
CA CYS A 17 14.80 -5.38 25.97
C CYS A 17 16.19 -4.96 25.46
N VAL A 18 16.34 -4.52 24.21
CA VAL A 18 17.67 -4.18 23.65
C VAL A 18 18.13 -2.79 24.10
N LEU A 19 17.21 -1.84 24.30
CA LEU A 19 17.57 -0.48 24.71
C LEU A 19 18.04 -0.40 26.17
N LEU A 20 17.54 -1.27 27.04
CA LEU A 20 17.87 -1.26 28.48
C LEU A 20 19.19 -1.99 28.80
N ARG A 21 19.69 -2.84 27.88
CA ARG A 21 20.96 -3.57 28.05
C ARG A 21 22.18 -2.83 27.51
N CYS A 22 22.01 -1.84 26.63
CA CYS A 22 23.08 -0.94 26.20
C CYS A 22 23.41 0.15 27.23
N LEU A 23 22.44 0.59 28.04
CA LEU A 23 22.63 1.71 28.99
C LEU A 23 23.36 1.33 30.29
N LEU A 24 23.56 0.03 30.56
CA LEU A 24 24.18 -0.44 31.81
C LEU A 24 25.55 -1.11 31.64
N SER A 25 26.15 -1.14 30.44
CA SER A 25 27.40 -1.87 30.18
C SER A 25 28.64 -1.01 29.87
N ASN A 26 28.56 0.32 29.90
CA ASN A 26 29.75 1.16 29.67
C ASN A 26 30.08 2.03 30.88
N SER A 27 30.59 1.36 31.91
CA SER A 27 31.37 1.97 32.99
C SER A 27 32.69 1.22 33.09
N SER A 28 33.76 1.76 32.49
CA SER A 28 35.11 1.91 33.09
C SER A 28 36.21 2.20 32.06
N PHE A 29 37.18 3.03 32.49
CA PHE A 29 38.52 3.33 31.94
C PHE A 29 38.64 4.46 30.90
N ASN A 30 38.92 5.72 31.34
CA ASN A 30 40.22 6.37 31.66
C ASN A 30 41.01 6.77 30.39
N LEU A 31 41.69 7.93 30.24
CA LEU A 31 41.87 9.21 30.94
C LEU A 31 42.73 10.05 29.97
N HIS A 32 42.41 11.32 29.65
CA HIS A 32 43.35 12.47 29.65
C HIS A 32 42.74 13.75 29.03
N ASN A 33 42.99 14.88 29.72
CA ASN A 33 42.95 16.29 29.29
C ASN A 33 41.59 16.98 29.00
N GLY A 34 41.10 17.65 30.04
CA GLY A 34 40.94 19.12 30.05
C GLY A 34 39.89 19.74 29.13
N VAL A 35 38.75 20.15 29.71
CA VAL A 35 38.35 21.56 29.93
C VAL A 35 37.05 21.57 30.73
N LYS A 36 37.04 22.39 31.78
CA LYS A 36 35.97 22.59 32.75
C LYS A 36 34.75 23.27 32.11
N SER A 37 33.56 22.87 32.57
CA SER A 37 32.44 23.74 33.01
C SER A 37 31.08 23.25 32.51
N THR A 38 30.06 23.44 33.37
CA THR A 38 28.61 23.25 33.14
C THR A 38 28.06 21.84 32.95
N MET A 39 28.08 21.00 34.00
CA MET A 39 27.24 19.79 34.05
C MET A 39 26.88 19.38 35.48
N LYS A 40 26.13 20.23 36.18
CA LYS A 40 25.63 19.92 37.55
C LYS A 40 24.15 20.29 37.79
N PHE A 41 23.35 20.56 36.76
CA PHE A 41 21.98 21.08 36.96
C PHE A 41 20.84 20.29 36.31
N THR A 42 21.09 19.10 35.74
CA THR A 42 20.07 18.42 34.92
C THR A 42 19.81 16.96 35.29
N LEU A 43 20.21 16.53 36.50
CA LEU A 43 19.99 15.16 36.96
C LEU A 43 19.03 15.07 38.17
N ALA A 44 18.70 16.21 38.79
CA ALA A 44 17.78 16.27 39.93
C ALA A 44 16.28 16.42 39.53
N THR A 45 15.98 16.71 38.26
CA THR A 45 14.60 16.94 37.78
C THR A 45 13.93 15.71 37.15
N VAL A 46 14.67 14.62 36.92
CA VAL A 46 14.11 13.38 36.33
C VAL A 46 13.57 12.41 37.39
N LEU A 47 13.96 12.58 38.67
CA LEU A 47 13.59 11.66 39.75
C LEU A 47 12.21 11.94 40.40
N LEU A 48 11.52 13.01 40.01
CA LEU A 48 10.27 13.46 40.65
C LEU A 48 9.01 13.22 39.82
N LEU A 49 9.11 12.61 38.63
CA LEU A 49 7.94 12.33 37.78
C LEU A 49 7.51 10.86 37.74
N THR A 50 8.17 9.95 38.45
CA THR A 50 7.81 8.51 38.46
C THR A 50 6.85 8.11 39.60
N ALA A 51 6.13 9.06 40.20
CA ALA A 51 5.29 8.82 41.39
C ALA A 51 3.77 8.93 41.15
N GLN A 52 3.29 8.87 39.91
CA GLN A 52 1.85 8.69 39.63
C GLN A 52 1.63 7.49 38.71
N ALA A 53 1.72 6.31 39.31
CA ALA A 53 1.21 5.07 38.74
C ALA A 53 0.41 4.33 39.81
N SER A 54 -0.77 4.86 40.15
CA SER A 54 -1.80 4.10 40.84
C SER A 54 -3.19 4.50 40.32
N ALA A 55 -3.95 3.47 39.96
CA ALA A 55 -5.37 3.49 39.61
C ALA A 55 -5.77 4.11 38.26
N PHE A 56 -5.56 3.36 37.17
CA PHE A 56 -6.54 3.30 36.09
C PHE A 56 -6.89 1.83 35.80
N THR A 57 -7.81 1.30 36.60
CA THR A 57 -8.51 0.05 36.31
C THR A 57 -9.51 0.31 35.20
N VAL A 58 -9.06 0.25 33.95
CA VAL A 58 -9.98 0.07 32.82
C VAL A 58 -10.48 -1.37 32.90
N GLY A 59 -11.75 -1.53 33.23
CA GLY A 59 -12.46 -2.79 33.10
C GLY A 59 -12.45 -3.21 31.64
N PHE A 60 -11.54 -4.12 31.29
CA PHE A 60 -11.58 -4.84 30.02
C PHE A 60 -12.66 -5.92 30.14
N SER A 61 -13.87 -5.57 29.73
CA SER A 61 -14.93 -6.55 29.49
C SER A 61 -14.55 -7.36 28.24
N PRO A 62 -14.32 -8.69 28.33
CA PRO A 62 -14.15 -9.52 27.14
C PRO A 62 -15.52 -9.70 26.48
N THR A 63 -15.98 -8.69 25.76
CA THR A 63 -17.20 -8.83 24.96
C THR A 63 -16.86 -9.63 23.70
N SER A 64 -17.15 -10.91 23.79
CA SER A 64 -17.61 -11.75 22.69
C SER A 64 -16.67 -11.88 21.48
N THR A 65 -15.71 -12.80 21.57
CA THR A 65 -15.28 -13.56 20.40
C THR A 65 -16.46 -14.42 19.91
N ARG A 66 -17.42 -13.81 19.22
CA ARG A 66 -18.17 -14.56 18.20
C ARG A 66 -17.18 -14.84 17.09
N VAL A 67 -16.48 -15.97 17.20
CA VAL A 67 -16.07 -16.72 16.02
C VAL A 67 -17.39 -17.03 15.32
N SER A 68 -17.78 -16.14 14.42
CA SER A 68 -18.83 -16.41 13.49
C SER A 68 -18.24 -17.47 12.57
N ASP A 69 -18.58 -18.73 12.84
CA ASP A 69 -18.57 -19.82 11.89
C ASP A 69 -19.50 -19.42 10.72
N THR A 70 -19.03 -18.46 9.94
CA THR A 70 -19.52 -18.22 8.59
C THR A 70 -18.98 -19.38 7.80
N SER A 71 -19.87 -20.22 7.26
CA SER A 71 -19.55 -21.26 6.29
C SER A 71 -18.52 -20.73 5.30
N LEU A 72 -17.25 -21.08 5.53
CA LEU A 72 -16.14 -20.53 4.77
C LEU A 72 -16.20 -21.24 3.42
N LYS A 73 -16.67 -20.51 2.39
CA LYS A 73 -16.46 -20.93 1.01
C LYS A 73 -14.99 -21.30 0.84
N ALA A 74 -14.75 -22.49 0.27
CA ALA A 74 -13.40 -22.94 -0.01
C ALA A 74 -12.69 -21.89 -0.87
N LYS A 75 -11.58 -21.34 -0.34
CA LYS A 75 -10.78 -20.35 -1.07
C LYS A 75 -9.92 -21.05 -2.10
N ASN A 76 -10.00 -20.61 -3.34
CA ASN A 76 -9.02 -21.00 -4.35
C ASN A 76 -7.75 -20.16 -4.15
N VAL A 77 -6.58 -20.80 -4.29
CA VAL A 77 -5.28 -20.13 -4.15
C VAL A 77 -4.43 -20.53 -5.34
N SER A 78 -4.19 -19.55 -6.21
CA SER A 78 -3.21 -19.65 -7.28
C SER A 78 -1.86 -19.08 -6.82
N PHE A 79 -0.78 -19.52 -7.48
CA PHE A 79 0.57 -19.12 -7.12
C PHE A 79 1.41 -18.72 -8.33
N LYS A 80 2.50 -17.99 -8.04
CA LYS A 80 3.59 -17.68 -8.96
C LYS A 80 3.12 -16.97 -10.23
N GLU A 81 3.35 -17.57 -11.39
CA GLU A 81 3.24 -16.95 -12.70
C GLU A 81 1.80 -16.89 -13.17
N ASP A 82 1.00 -17.92 -12.89
CA ASP A 82 -0.40 -18.01 -13.32
C ASP A 82 -1.23 -16.89 -12.70
N SER A 83 -1.09 -16.67 -11.38
CA SER A 83 -1.76 -15.55 -10.68
C SER A 83 -1.33 -14.20 -11.24
N ARG A 84 -0.05 -14.01 -11.54
CA ARG A 84 0.44 -12.73 -12.07
C ARG A 84 -0.11 -12.46 -13.47
N ARG A 85 -0.20 -13.49 -14.32
CA ARG A 85 -0.79 -13.38 -15.66
C ARG A 85 -2.28 -13.03 -15.60
N ALA A 86 -3.04 -13.68 -14.71
CA ALA A 86 -4.45 -13.37 -14.51
C ALA A 86 -4.66 -11.91 -14.04
N LEU A 87 -3.85 -11.44 -13.08
CA LEU A 87 -3.91 -10.05 -12.63
C LEU A 87 -3.61 -9.05 -13.75
N VAL A 88 -2.58 -9.31 -14.55
CA VAL A 88 -2.20 -8.46 -15.68
C VAL A 88 -3.30 -8.44 -16.75
N ALA A 89 -3.93 -9.58 -17.02
CA ALA A 89 -5.06 -9.68 -17.95
C ALA A 89 -6.24 -8.82 -17.50
N GLY A 90 -6.59 -8.86 -16.20
CA GLY A 90 -7.63 -8.02 -15.62
C GLY A 90 -7.32 -6.52 -15.71
N ILE A 91 -6.09 -6.13 -15.38
CA ILE A 91 -5.62 -4.75 -15.50
C ILE A 91 -5.71 -4.24 -16.95
N ASN A 92 -5.25 -5.06 -17.91
CA ASN A 92 -5.27 -4.67 -19.32
C ASN A 92 -6.69 -4.49 -19.86
N LYS A 93 -7.63 -5.37 -19.48
CA LYS A 93 -9.05 -5.26 -19.89
C LYS A 93 -9.68 -3.92 -19.49
N VAL A 94 -9.47 -3.50 -18.24
CA VAL A 94 -10.00 -2.22 -17.75
C VAL A 94 -9.27 -1.04 -18.40
N ALA A 95 -7.94 -1.10 -18.48
CA ALA A 95 -7.14 -0.01 -19.03
C ALA A 95 -7.41 0.22 -20.52
N ASP A 96 -7.59 -0.85 -21.31
CA ASP A 96 -7.91 -0.73 -22.73
C ASP A 96 -9.29 -0.10 -22.97
N ALA A 97 -10.27 -0.35 -22.08
CA ALA A 97 -11.57 0.29 -22.12
C ALA A 97 -11.51 1.78 -21.78
N VAL A 98 -10.68 2.18 -20.82
CA VAL A 98 -10.51 3.58 -20.43
C VAL A 98 -9.68 4.36 -21.47
N ARG A 99 -8.74 3.71 -22.16
CA ARG A 99 -7.85 4.37 -23.13
C ARG A 99 -8.58 5.07 -24.27
N VAL A 100 -9.75 4.59 -24.68
CA VAL A 100 -10.49 5.15 -25.83
C VAL A 100 -11.03 6.56 -25.56
N THR A 101 -11.15 6.96 -24.28
CA THR A 101 -11.63 8.29 -23.89
C THR A 101 -10.50 9.31 -23.72
N LEU A 102 -9.24 8.91 -23.88
CA LEU A 102 -8.11 9.82 -23.69
C LEU A 102 -8.05 10.88 -24.80
N GLY A 103 -7.95 12.15 -24.39
CA GLY A 103 -7.61 13.29 -25.26
C GLY A 103 -8.81 13.99 -25.91
N PRO A 104 -8.57 15.09 -26.64
CA PRO A 104 -9.63 15.92 -27.22
C PRO A 104 -10.41 15.23 -28.36
N LYS A 105 -9.88 14.12 -28.89
CA LYS A 105 -10.54 13.26 -29.88
C LYS A 105 -10.94 11.90 -29.27
N GLY A 106 -11.13 11.87 -27.94
CA GLY A 106 -11.65 10.70 -27.25
C GLY A 106 -13.01 10.28 -27.81
N ARG A 107 -13.27 8.98 -27.81
CA ARG A 107 -14.54 8.41 -28.24
C ARG A 107 -15.41 8.11 -27.03
N ASN A 108 -16.73 8.18 -27.23
CA ASN A 108 -17.68 7.82 -26.19
C ASN A 108 -17.72 6.30 -26.01
N VAL A 109 -17.89 5.88 -24.76
CA VAL A 109 -18.13 4.48 -24.41
C VAL A 109 -19.59 4.35 -24.00
N VAL A 110 -20.23 3.27 -24.47
CA VAL A 110 -21.62 2.96 -24.13
C VAL A 110 -21.62 1.92 -23.01
N LEU A 111 -22.26 2.25 -21.89
CA LEU A 111 -22.42 1.38 -20.74
C LEU A 111 -23.85 0.86 -20.69
N GLU A 112 -23.99 -0.45 -20.50
CA GLU A 112 -25.29 -1.08 -20.25
C GLU A 112 -25.66 -0.89 -18.78
N ARG A 113 -26.86 -0.36 -18.52
CA ARG A 113 -27.43 -0.30 -17.17
C ARG A 113 -28.50 -1.37 -17.01
N ASN A 114 -28.61 -1.94 -15.81
CA ASN A 114 -29.58 -3.01 -15.51
C ASN A 114 -31.05 -2.62 -15.76
N TYR A 115 -31.37 -1.32 -15.74
CA TYR A 115 -32.69 -0.79 -16.03
C TYR A 115 -32.57 0.54 -16.78
N GLY A 116 -33.38 0.72 -17.83
CA GLY A 116 -33.46 1.96 -18.59
C GLY A 116 -32.64 1.96 -19.88
N ALA A 117 -32.36 3.16 -20.40
CA ALA A 117 -31.56 3.37 -21.60
C ALA A 117 -30.05 3.20 -21.31
N PRO A 118 -29.24 2.76 -22.29
CA PRO A 118 -27.80 2.70 -22.14
C PRO A 118 -27.22 4.11 -21.94
N GLU A 119 -26.19 4.21 -21.10
CA GLU A 119 -25.53 5.47 -20.79
C GLU A 119 -24.32 5.68 -21.69
N ILE A 120 -24.20 6.88 -22.25
CA ILE A 120 -23.06 7.27 -23.07
C ILE A 120 -22.14 8.13 -22.20
N VAL A 121 -20.96 7.62 -21.87
CA VAL A 121 -20.01 8.25 -20.96
C VAL A 121 -18.69 8.54 -21.67
N ASN A 122 -18.10 9.69 -21.34
CA ASN A 122 -16.79 10.14 -21.83
C ASN A 122 -15.72 10.22 -20.72
N ASP A 123 -16.08 10.01 -19.45
CA ASP A 123 -15.16 10.02 -18.31
C ASP A 123 -14.59 8.61 -18.02
N GLY A 124 -13.26 8.56 -17.82
CA GLY A 124 -12.53 7.34 -17.50
C GLY A 124 -12.77 6.78 -16.10
N VAL A 125 -13.10 7.61 -15.10
CA VAL A 125 -13.36 7.13 -13.72
C VAL A 125 -14.66 6.33 -13.68
N THR A 126 -15.70 6.89 -14.28
CA THR A 126 -17.02 6.27 -14.33
C THR A 126 -16.97 4.93 -15.09
N ILE A 127 -16.27 4.89 -16.22
CA ILE A 127 -16.04 3.65 -16.98
C ILE A 127 -15.29 2.62 -16.15
N ALA A 128 -14.21 3.00 -15.45
CA ALA A 128 -13.43 2.07 -14.65
C ALA A 128 -14.24 1.42 -13.53
N ARG A 129 -15.15 2.19 -12.89
CA ARG A 129 -16.00 1.71 -11.77
C ARG A 129 -17.05 0.69 -12.22
N GLU A 130 -17.57 0.82 -13.43
CA GLU A 130 -18.64 -0.06 -13.93
C GLU A 130 -18.10 -1.43 -14.40
N ILE A 131 -16.84 -1.49 -14.80
CA ILE A 131 -16.25 -2.73 -15.32
C ILE A 131 -16.00 -3.73 -14.18
N SER A 132 -16.72 -4.85 -14.22
CA SER A 132 -16.47 -6.01 -13.36
C SER A 132 -16.24 -7.26 -14.22
N LEU A 133 -15.32 -8.11 -13.80
CA LEU A 133 -14.94 -9.32 -14.54
C LEU A 133 -15.54 -10.56 -13.87
N ARG A 134 -15.95 -11.54 -14.68
CA ARG A 134 -16.55 -12.79 -14.19
C ARG A 134 -15.54 -13.65 -13.43
N ASP A 135 -14.30 -13.65 -13.88
CA ASP A 135 -13.22 -14.41 -13.24
C ASP A 135 -12.71 -13.66 -12.00
N PRO A 136 -12.68 -14.30 -10.82
CA PRO A 136 -12.26 -13.62 -9.59
C PRO A 136 -10.79 -13.19 -9.60
N GLU A 137 -9.89 -13.91 -10.27
CA GLU A 137 -8.46 -13.56 -10.28
C GLU A 137 -8.20 -12.31 -11.13
N GLU A 138 -8.82 -12.25 -12.31
CA GLU A 138 -8.78 -11.05 -13.14
C GLU A 138 -9.51 -9.87 -12.47
N ASN A 139 -10.64 -10.13 -11.79
CA ASN A 139 -11.41 -9.09 -11.11
C ASN A 139 -10.62 -8.42 -9.99
N VAL A 140 -9.74 -9.13 -9.29
CA VAL A 140 -8.81 -8.52 -8.34
C VAL A 140 -7.90 -7.50 -9.04
N GLY A 141 -7.40 -7.82 -10.24
CA GLY A 141 -6.64 -6.89 -11.06
C GLY A 141 -7.44 -5.65 -11.47
N ALA A 142 -8.71 -5.83 -11.84
CA ALA A 142 -9.61 -4.74 -12.18
C ALA A 142 -9.84 -3.78 -10.98
N SER A 143 -10.07 -4.33 -9.79
CA SER A 143 -10.26 -3.52 -8.56
C SER A 143 -9.03 -2.70 -8.20
N LEU A 144 -7.81 -3.18 -8.46
CA LEU A 144 -6.58 -2.40 -8.24
C LEU A 144 -6.55 -1.13 -9.11
N ILE A 145 -6.99 -1.22 -10.36
CA ILE A 145 -7.04 -0.05 -11.27
C ILE A 145 -8.14 0.91 -10.86
N GLN A 146 -9.29 0.41 -10.41
CA GLN A 146 -10.37 1.22 -9.87
C GLN A 146 -9.90 2.07 -8.68
N GLU A 147 -9.12 1.48 -7.77
CA GLU A 147 -8.54 2.23 -6.65
C GLU A 147 -7.57 3.32 -7.09
N VAL A 148 -6.74 3.04 -8.10
CA VAL A 148 -5.79 4.04 -8.64
C VAL A 148 -6.56 5.20 -9.26
N ALA A 149 -7.56 4.90 -10.09
CA ALA A 149 -8.40 5.91 -10.72
C ALA A 149 -9.13 6.77 -9.67
N ALA A 150 -9.72 6.14 -8.64
CA ALA A 150 -10.41 6.85 -7.56
C ALA A 150 -9.48 7.75 -6.73
N LYS A 151 -8.25 7.31 -6.46
CA LYS A 151 -7.26 8.12 -5.72
C LYS A 151 -6.79 9.33 -6.54
N SER A 152 -6.61 9.18 -7.86
CA SER A 152 -6.24 10.29 -8.74
C SER A 152 -7.38 11.32 -8.85
N ASP A 153 -8.61 10.84 -9.01
CA ASP A 153 -9.82 11.68 -9.04
C ASP A 153 -9.96 12.51 -7.76
N SER A 154 -9.86 11.88 -6.58
CA SER A 154 -10.01 12.56 -5.29
C SER A 154 -8.95 13.64 -5.00
N LYS A 155 -7.77 13.56 -5.64
CA LYS A 155 -6.64 14.47 -5.37
C LYS A 155 -6.55 15.61 -6.37
N ALA A 156 -6.73 15.30 -7.65
CA ALA A 156 -6.50 16.24 -8.75
C ALA A 156 -7.76 16.59 -9.53
N GLY A 157 -8.80 15.74 -9.50
CA GLY A 157 -10.01 15.89 -10.32
C GLY A 157 -9.79 15.72 -11.83
N ASP A 158 -8.58 15.36 -12.25
CA ASP A 158 -8.17 15.11 -13.64
C ASP A 158 -7.00 14.12 -13.67
N GLY A 159 -6.64 13.62 -14.85
CA GLY A 159 -5.51 12.70 -15.05
C GLY A 159 -5.84 11.27 -14.66
N THR A 160 -7.12 10.94 -14.51
CA THR A 160 -7.62 9.61 -14.15
C THR A 160 -7.28 8.60 -15.26
N THR A 161 -7.63 8.94 -16.51
CA THR A 161 -7.29 8.17 -17.71
C THR A 161 -5.77 8.08 -17.93
N THR A 162 -5.02 9.14 -17.65
CA THR A 162 -3.55 9.11 -17.75
C THR A 162 -2.94 8.19 -16.70
N SER A 163 -3.45 8.22 -15.48
CA SER A 163 -2.98 7.40 -14.36
C SER A 163 -3.22 5.91 -14.61
N THR A 164 -4.37 5.55 -15.19
CA THR A 164 -4.71 4.15 -15.53
C THR A 164 -3.81 3.61 -16.64
N ILE A 165 -3.60 4.36 -17.72
CA ILE A 165 -2.71 3.96 -18.84
C ILE A 165 -1.26 3.88 -18.36
N MET A 166 -0.80 4.83 -17.55
CA MET A 166 0.55 4.81 -16.98
C MET A 166 0.75 3.58 -16.09
N THR A 167 -0.25 3.23 -15.27
CA THR A 167 -0.22 2.04 -14.43
C THR A 167 -0.16 0.76 -15.27
N GLN A 168 -0.96 0.68 -16.34
CA GLN A 168 -0.92 -0.43 -17.29
C GLN A 168 0.49 -0.63 -17.88
N ALA A 169 1.12 0.46 -18.35
CA ALA A 169 2.45 0.42 -18.92
C ALA A 169 3.52 -0.01 -17.90
N LEU A 170 3.45 0.50 -16.67
CA LEU A 170 4.38 0.13 -15.60
C LEU A 170 4.25 -1.34 -15.21
N VAL A 171 3.03 -1.86 -15.10
CA VAL A 171 2.79 -3.27 -14.77
C VAL A 171 3.28 -4.18 -15.88
N ASN A 172 2.96 -3.89 -17.14
CA ASN A 172 3.39 -4.72 -18.27
C ASN A 172 4.92 -4.77 -18.42
N ASN A 173 5.60 -3.62 -18.29
CA ASN A 173 7.06 -3.57 -18.35
C ASN A 173 7.71 -4.19 -17.10
N GLY A 174 7.14 -3.97 -15.91
CA GLY A 174 7.61 -4.56 -14.67
C GLY A 174 7.51 -6.08 -14.68
N MET A 175 6.43 -6.61 -15.24
CA MET A 175 6.24 -8.06 -15.38
C MET A 175 7.25 -8.69 -16.33
N ARG A 176 7.54 -8.06 -17.47
CA ARG A 176 8.61 -8.50 -18.38
C ARG A 176 9.97 -8.54 -17.68
N ALA A 177 10.29 -7.53 -16.87
CA ALA A 177 11.52 -7.47 -16.09
C ALA A 177 11.60 -8.60 -15.03
N VAL A 178 10.49 -8.88 -14.35
CA VAL A 178 10.42 -9.96 -13.34
C VAL A 178 10.56 -11.34 -13.98
N THR A 179 9.95 -11.57 -15.15
CA THR A 179 10.12 -12.82 -15.91
C THR A 179 11.56 -13.02 -16.37
N ALA A 180 12.30 -11.93 -16.62
CA ALA A 180 13.75 -11.97 -16.92
C ALA A 180 14.63 -12.26 -15.68
N GLY A 181 14.05 -12.47 -14.50
CA GLY A 181 14.77 -12.81 -13.27
C GLY A 181 15.21 -11.61 -12.43
N ILE A 182 14.74 -10.39 -12.73
CA ILE A 182 15.05 -9.20 -11.94
C ILE A 182 14.29 -9.25 -10.60
N ASN A 183 14.98 -8.87 -9.52
CA ASN A 183 14.38 -8.80 -8.19
C ASN A 183 13.25 -7.73 -8.13
N PRO A 184 11.99 -8.11 -7.85
CA PRO A 184 10.85 -7.19 -7.83
C PRO A 184 10.95 -6.11 -6.73
N VAL A 185 11.59 -6.43 -5.59
CA VAL A 185 11.76 -5.47 -4.49
C VAL A 185 12.74 -4.36 -4.89
N GLY A 186 13.83 -4.75 -5.55
CA GLY A 186 14.81 -3.80 -6.11
C GLY A 186 14.19 -2.92 -7.20
N LEU A 187 13.40 -3.53 -8.09
CA LEU A 187 12.69 -2.82 -9.16
C LEU A 187 11.72 -1.75 -8.60
N ASN A 188 10.91 -2.10 -7.61
CA ASN A 188 9.99 -1.15 -6.96
C ASN A 188 10.75 0.01 -6.29
N ARG A 189 11.89 -0.27 -5.64
CA ARG A 189 12.74 0.79 -5.07
C ARG A 189 13.28 1.72 -6.15
N GLY A 190 13.68 1.19 -7.31
CA GLY A 190 14.12 1.97 -8.47
C GLY A 190 13.01 2.87 -9.02
N ILE A 191 11.81 2.31 -9.25
CA ILE A 191 10.65 3.06 -9.74
C ILE A 191 10.29 4.21 -8.79
N ARG A 192 10.28 3.97 -7.48
CA ARG A 192 10.00 5.03 -6.48
C ARG A 192 11.04 6.14 -6.48
N LYS A 193 12.32 5.82 -6.67
CA LYS A 193 13.39 6.82 -6.79
C LYS A 193 13.23 7.66 -8.07
N ALA A 194 12.99 6.99 -9.20
CA ALA A 194 12.75 7.67 -10.47
C ALA A 194 11.53 8.60 -10.41
N ALA A 195 10.43 8.15 -9.80
CA ALA A 195 9.24 8.95 -9.61
C ALA A 195 9.52 10.25 -8.82
N ARG A 196 10.34 10.18 -7.76
CA ARG A 196 10.73 11.37 -6.98
C ARG A 196 11.52 12.36 -7.81
N VAL A 197 12.56 11.89 -8.51
CA VAL A 197 13.39 12.74 -9.38
C VAL A 197 12.52 13.42 -10.44
N ILE A 198 11.64 12.67 -11.11
CA ILE A 198 10.73 13.22 -12.12
C ILE A 198 9.80 14.27 -11.51
N THR A 199 9.23 14.02 -10.33
CA THR A 199 8.35 15.01 -9.69
C THR A 199 9.10 16.26 -9.25
N ASP A 200 10.36 16.14 -8.84
CA ASP A 200 11.19 17.28 -8.43
C ASP A 200 11.53 18.15 -9.66
N GLU A 201 11.88 17.54 -10.78
CA GLU A 201 12.11 18.24 -12.05
C GLU A 201 10.84 18.90 -12.60
N ILE A 202 9.69 18.22 -12.56
CA ILE A 202 8.41 18.81 -12.98
C ILE A 202 8.09 20.05 -12.13
N ARG A 203 8.33 20.00 -10.81
CA ARG A 203 8.14 21.16 -9.92
C ARG A 203 9.10 22.30 -10.24
N ALA A 204 10.31 22.01 -10.70
CA ALA A 204 11.26 23.03 -11.11
C ALA A 204 10.84 23.74 -12.40
N ILE A 205 10.27 23.00 -13.36
CA ILE A 205 9.76 23.53 -14.63
C ILE A 205 8.44 24.29 -14.45
N ALA A 206 7.55 23.81 -13.58
CA ALA A 206 6.23 24.40 -13.32
C ALA A 206 6.25 25.71 -12.50
N LYS A 207 7.41 26.39 -12.46
CA LYS A 207 7.57 27.72 -11.86
C LYS A 207 7.03 28.82 -12.76
#